data_AF-U6DB93-F1
#
_entry.id   AF-U6DB93-F1
#
_cell.length_a   1.000
_cell.length_b   1.000
_cell.length_c   1.000
_cell.angle_alpha   90.00
_cell.angle_beta   90.00
_cell.angle_gamma   90.00
#
_symmetry.space_group_name_H-M   'P 1'
#
loop_
_entity.id
_entity.type
_entity.pdbx_description
1 polymer ?
#
loop_
_entity_poly.entity_id
_entity_poly.type
_entity_poly.pdbx_seq_one_letter_code
_entity_poly.pdbx_strand_id
1 'polypeptide(L)'
;MGPETPPQLAGKWQVLCMLSLCCWGWASGQLRYSVVEESEPGTLVGNVAQDLGLKVTDLLSRRLRLGSEENGHYFSLSLMSGALAVNKKIDRESLCGASMSCLLPVQVVTEHPLELMRVEVEILDLNDNSPSFA
;
A
#
# COMPACT_ATOMS: atom_id res chain seq x y z
N MET A 1 -63.66 -4.55 29.03
CA MET A 1 -62.99 -4.53 27.71
C MET A 1 -61.58 -4.03 27.96
N GLY A 2 -60.62 -4.92 28.17
CA GLY A 2 -59.23 -4.53 28.48
C GLY A 2 -58.48 -4.06 27.23
N PRO A 3 -57.44 -3.22 27.36
CA PRO A 3 -56.67 -2.74 26.22
C PRO A 3 -55.67 -3.80 25.77
N GLU A 4 -55.81 -4.27 24.54
CA GLU A 4 -54.80 -5.09 23.87
C GLU A 4 -53.66 -4.16 23.42
N THR A 5 -52.53 -4.17 24.13
CA THR A 5 -51.30 -3.49 23.70
C THR A 5 -50.64 -4.25 22.56
N PRO A 6 -50.32 -3.60 21.42
CA PRO A 6 -49.71 -4.27 20.27
C PRO A 6 -48.22 -4.63 20.56
N PRO A 7 -47.70 -5.69 19.90
CA PRO A 7 -46.43 -6.29 20.28
C PRO A 7 -45.22 -5.40 19.93
N GLN A 8 -44.21 -5.48 20.79
CA GLN A 8 -42.90 -4.81 20.75
C GLN A 8 -42.12 -5.13 19.46
N LEU A 9 -42.48 -4.51 18.33
CA LEU A 9 -41.82 -4.75 17.03
C LEU A 9 -40.60 -3.84 16.80
N ALA A 10 -40.53 -2.70 17.48
CA ALA A 10 -39.51 -1.68 17.29
C ALA A 10 -38.10 -2.12 17.72
N GLY A 11 -37.97 -2.88 18.82
CA GLY A 11 -36.67 -3.27 19.37
C GLY A 11 -35.88 -4.27 18.50
N LYS A 12 -36.56 -5.18 17.80
CA LYS A 12 -35.89 -6.21 16.96
C LYS A 12 -35.25 -5.61 15.71
N TRP A 13 -35.90 -4.61 15.12
CA TRP A 13 -35.38 -3.91 13.94
C TRP A 13 -34.20 -3.01 14.30
N GLN A 14 -34.23 -2.36 15.47
CA GLN A 14 -33.11 -1.54 15.94
C GLN A 14 -31.84 -2.36 16.17
N VAL A 15 -31.95 -3.54 16.80
CA VAL A 15 -30.78 -4.43 17.00
C VAL A 15 -30.26 -4.97 15.66
N LEU A 16 -31.14 -5.33 14.74
CA LEU A 16 -30.75 -5.82 13.41
C LEU A 16 -30.05 -4.74 12.56
N CYS A 17 -30.55 -3.50 12.60
CA CYS A 17 -29.91 -2.36 11.94
C CYS A 17 -28.55 -2.06 12.55
N MET A 18 -28.43 -2.03 13.88
CA MET A 18 -27.14 -1.81 14.55
C MET A 18 -26.12 -2.90 14.21
N LEU A 19 -26.53 -4.17 14.17
CA LEU A 19 -25.67 -5.28 13.77
C LEU A 19 -25.21 -5.16 12.31
N SER A 20 -26.10 -4.73 11.40
CA SER A 20 -25.76 -4.48 9.99
C SER A 20 -24.78 -3.32 9.81
N LEU A 21 -24.91 -2.24 10.58
CA LEU A 21 -23.96 -1.12 10.53
C LEU A 21 -22.59 -1.49 11.10
N CYS A 22 -22.52 -2.30 12.15
CA CYS A 22 -21.25 -2.78 12.71
C CYS A 22 -20.46 -3.71 11.77
N CYS A 23 -21.14 -4.38 10.83
CA CYS A 23 -20.48 -5.21 9.82
C CYS A 23 -19.88 -4.40 8.65
N TRP A 24 -20.21 -3.12 8.51
CA TRP A 24 -19.53 -2.22 7.59
C TRP A 24 -18.31 -1.59 8.26
N GLY A 25 -17.26 -2.39 8.43
CA GLY A 25 -15.94 -1.87 8.78
C GLY A 25 -15.35 -1.10 7.60
N TRP A 26 -15.11 0.20 7.75
CA TRP A 26 -14.24 0.94 6.85
C TRP A 26 -12.79 0.72 7.28
N ALA A 27 -12.12 -0.24 6.63
CA ALA A 27 -10.67 -0.36 6.72
C ALA A 27 -10.06 0.62 5.72
N SER A 28 -9.47 1.71 6.22
CA SER A 28 -8.56 2.54 5.44
C SER A 28 -7.13 2.16 5.84
N GLY A 29 -6.38 1.59 4.90
CA GLY A 29 -5.01 1.16 5.10
C GLY A 29 -4.09 1.86 4.10
N GLN A 30 -2.94 2.32 4.59
CA GLN A 30 -1.82 2.78 3.75
C GLN A 30 -1.15 1.54 3.16
N LEU A 31 -0.96 1.48 1.84
CA LEU A 31 -0.31 0.34 1.19
C LEU A 31 1.16 0.28 1.60
N ARG A 32 1.62 -0.88 2.06
CA ARG A 32 2.97 -1.08 2.58
C ARG A 32 3.58 -2.38 2.06
N TYR A 33 4.79 -2.28 1.54
CA TYR A 33 5.60 -3.40 1.10
C TYR A 33 6.94 -3.43 1.84
N SER A 34 7.69 -4.51 1.64
CA SER A 34 9.05 -4.64 2.15
C SER A 34 9.94 -5.27 1.07
N VAL A 35 11.18 -4.81 0.99
CA VAL A 35 12.21 -5.42 0.14
C VAL A 35 13.53 -5.42 0.90
N VAL A 36 14.32 -6.48 0.74
CA VAL A 36 15.66 -6.54 1.34
C VAL A 36 16.57 -5.60 0.58
N GLU A 37 17.45 -4.89 1.27
CA GLU A 37 18.50 -4.14 0.61
C GLU A 37 19.39 -5.03 -0.24
N GLU A 38 20.25 -4.43 -1.06
CA GLU A 38 21.13 -5.16 -1.97
C GLU A 38 20.42 -6.10 -2.97
N SER A 39 19.08 -6.05 -3.06
CA SER A 39 18.27 -6.78 -4.03
C SER A 39 18.63 -6.39 -5.47
N GLU A 40 18.62 -7.37 -6.38
CA GLU A 40 18.95 -7.13 -7.78
C GLU A 40 17.89 -6.26 -8.48
N PRO A 41 18.29 -5.39 -9.43
CA PRO A 41 17.35 -4.71 -10.31
C PRO A 41 16.37 -5.69 -10.98
N GLY A 42 15.09 -5.35 -10.96
CA GLY A 42 13.99 -6.21 -11.41
C GLY A 42 13.35 -7.05 -10.31
N THR A 43 13.91 -7.09 -9.09
CA THR A 43 13.30 -7.78 -7.95
C THR A 43 11.91 -7.21 -7.66
N LEU A 44 10.91 -8.08 -7.57
CA LEU A 44 9.53 -7.69 -7.29
C LEU A 44 9.39 -7.20 -5.84
N VAL A 45 8.85 -5.99 -5.68
CA VAL A 45 8.52 -5.40 -4.37
C VAL A 45 7.07 -5.67 -4.02
N GLY A 46 6.15 -5.51 -4.98
CA GLY A 46 4.71 -5.73 -4.79
C GLY A 46 3.90 -5.42 -6.05
N ASN A 47 2.60 -5.77 -6.05
CA ASN A 47 1.71 -5.46 -7.17
C ASN A 47 0.71 -4.35 -6.80
N VAL A 48 1.09 -3.12 -7.15
CA VAL A 48 0.32 -1.92 -6.83
C VAL A 48 -1.04 -1.93 -7.52
N ALA A 49 -1.12 -2.37 -8.78
CA ALA A 49 -2.40 -2.43 -9.49
C ALA A 49 -3.38 -3.38 -8.81
N GLN A 50 -2.91 -4.58 -8.44
CA GLN A 50 -3.72 -5.57 -7.77
C GLN A 50 -4.26 -5.07 -6.43
N ASP A 51 -3.41 -4.45 -5.61
CA ASP A 51 -3.79 -4.01 -4.26
C ASP A 51 -4.69 -2.76 -4.29
N LEU A 52 -4.63 -1.98 -5.37
CA LEU A 52 -5.56 -0.88 -5.64
C LEU A 52 -6.84 -1.31 -6.38
N GLY A 53 -6.95 -2.59 -6.76
CA GLY A 53 -8.07 -3.11 -7.54
C GLY A 53 -8.14 -2.58 -8.98
N LEU A 54 -7.03 -2.08 -9.52
CA LEU A 54 -6.91 -1.64 -10.91
C LEU A 54 -6.68 -2.84 -11.84
N LYS A 55 -7.42 -2.91 -12.94
CA LYS A 55 -7.18 -3.92 -13.97
C LYS A 55 -5.97 -3.53 -14.81
N VAL A 56 -5.25 -4.52 -15.35
CA VAL A 56 -4.11 -4.30 -16.26
C VAL A 56 -4.50 -3.43 -17.47
N THR A 57 -5.71 -3.62 -17.99
CA THR A 57 -6.27 -2.80 -19.09
C THR A 57 -6.40 -1.32 -18.75
N ASP A 58 -6.51 -0.99 -17.46
CA ASP A 58 -6.76 0.36 -16.99
C ASP A 58 -5.43 1.10 -16.75
N LEU A 59 -4.29 0.41 -16.64
CA LEU A 59 -3.02 1.02 -16.28
C LEU A 59 -2.53 2.00 -17.34
N LEU A 60 -2.64 1.63 -18.61
CA LEU A 60 -2.28 2.50 -19.74
C LEU A 60 -3.28 3.63 -19.94
N SER A 61 -4.58 3.34 -19.86
CA SER A 61 -5.64 4.33 -20.09
C SER A 61 -5.66 5.39 -19.00
N ARG A 62 -5.46 4.99 -17.74
CA ARG A 62 -5.32 5.89 -16.59
C ARG A 62 -3.93 6.51 -16.47
N ARG A 63 -2.96 6.08 -17.29
CA ARG A 63 -1.54 6.50 -17.25
C ARG A 63 -0.94 6.38 -15.86
N LEU A 64 -0.99 5.18 -15.29
CA LEU A 64 -0.34 4.89 -14.00
C LEU A 64 1.16 5.19 -14.12
N ARG A 65 1.76 5.89 -13.16
CA ARG A 65 3.20 6.15 -13.14
C ARG A 65 3.70 6.48 -11.74
N LEU A 66 5.01 6.52 -11.57
CA LEU A 66 5.62 7.07 -10.35
C LEU A 66 5.42 8.60 -10.32
N GLY A 67 5.15 9.13 -9.13
CA GLY A 67 4.86 10.54 -8.90
C GLY A 67 6.10 11.42 -8.72
N SER A 68 7.27 10.83 -8.45
CA SER A 68 8.55 11.52 -8.21
C SER A 68 9.69 10.87 -8.99
N GLU A 69 10.61 11.68 -9.51
CA GLU A 69 11.87 11.19 -10.12
C GLU A 69 12.76 10.48 -9.11
N GLU A 70 12.78 10.92 -7.85
CA GLU A 70 13.53 10.26 -6.78
C GLU A 70 13.06 8.80 -6.60
N ASN A 71 11.74 8.57 -6.62
CA ASN A 71 11.19 7.22 -6.54
C ASN A 71 11.60 6.39 -7.75
N GLY A 72 11.74 7.04 -8.92
CA GLY A 72 12.24 6.42 -10.15
C GLY A 72 13.71 6.01 -10.08
N HIS A 73 14.51 6.59 -9.19
CA HIS A 73 15.91 6.20 -9.01
C HIS A 73 16.04 4.81 -8.37
N TYR A 74 15.18 4.47 -7.40
CA TYR A 74 15.24 3.19 -6.68
C TYR A 74 14.19 2.18 -7.12
N PHE A 75 13.04 2.64 -7.62
CA PHE A 75 11.91 1.79 -7.99
C PHE A 75 11.48 2.02 -9.43
N SER A 76 10.89 0.99 -10.03
CA SER A 76 10.27 1.03 -11.35
C SER A 76 8.86 0.47 -11.24
N LEU A 77 7.95 0.97 -12.08
CA LEU A 77 6.55 0.54 -12.10
C LEU A 77 6.19 0.05 -13.50
N SER A 78 5.80 -1.23 -13.60
CA SER A 78 5.43 -1.84 -14.87
C SER A 78 4.00 -1.48 -15.27
N LEU A 79 3.82 -0.88 -16.44
CA LEU A 79 2.49 -0.62 -17.02
C LEU A 79 1.82 -1.89 -17.57
N MET A 80 2.58 -2.97 -17.73
CA MET A 80 2.08 -4.25 -18.25
C MET A 80 1.48 -5.13 -17.16
N SER A 81 1.94 -4.99 -15.91
CA SER A 81 1.52 -5.84 -14.80
C SER A 81 1.06 -5.08 -13.56
N GLY A 82 1.40 -3.79 -13.43
CA GLY A 82 1.21 -3.02 -12.22
C GLY A 82 2.20 -3.32 -11.10
N ALA A 83 3.23 -4.12 -11.40
CA ALA A 83 4.26 -4.50 -10.45
C ALA A 83 5.24 -3.35 -10.19
N LEU A 84 5.46 -3.06 -8.90
CA LEU A 84 6.57 -2.26 -8.41
C LEU A 84 7.79 -3.16 -8.23
N ALA A 85 8.91 -2.77 -8.81
CA ALA A 85 10.15 -3.54 -8.76
C ALA A 85 11.35 -2.64 -8.45
N VAL A 86 12.43 -3.23 -7.93
CA VAL A 86 13.70 -2.54 -7.72
C VAL A 86 14.26 -2.09 -9.07
N ASN A 87 14.61 -0.80 -9.20
CA ASN A 87 15.25 -0.26 -10.41
C ASN A 87 16.78 -0.20 -10.26
N LYS A 88 17.24 0.18 -9.07
CA LYS A 88 18.65 0.26 -8.72
C LYS A 88 18.86 -0.37 -7.35
N LYS A 89 20.01 -0.99 -7.17
CA LYS A 89 20.44 -1.53 -5.88
C LYS A 89 20.33 -0.47 -4.78
N ILE A 90 19.73 -0.86 -3.67
CA ILE A 90 19.42 0.01 -2.53
C ILE A 90 20.43 -0.33 -1.44
N ASP A 91 21.13 0.69 -0.96
CA ASP A 91 22.03 0.66 0.19
C ASP A 91 21.31 1.37 1.35
N ARG A 92 20.92 0.62 2.39
CA ARG A 92 20.12 1.14 3.50
C ARG A 92 20.91 2.13 4.35
N GLU A 93 22.21 1.92 4.54
CA GLU A 93 23.09 2.81 5.28
C GLU A 93 23.15 4.19 4.64
N SER A 94 23.21 4.24 3.30
CA SER A 94 23.25 5.51 2.56
C SER A 94 21.96 6.34 2.67
N LEU A 95 20.82 5.67 2.88
CA LEU A 95 19.50 6.31 2.92
C LEU A 95 19.04 6.66 4.34
N CYS A 96 19.20 5.72 5.26
CA CYS A 96 18.61 5.76 6.60
C CYS A 96 19.66 5.71 7.72
N GLY A 97 20.94 5.49 7.40
CA GLY A 97 22.02 5.34 8.37
C GLY A 97 21.72 4.23 9.38
N ALA A 98 22.01 4.48 10.66
CA ALA A 98 21.79 3.53 11.76
C ALA A 98 20.35 3.54 12.32
N SER A 99 19.37 4.09 11.57
CA SER A 99 17.98 4.13 12.02
C SER A 99 17.40 2.72 12.17
N MET A 100 16.57 2.50 13.19
CA MET A 100 15.95 1.19 13.47
C MET A 100 15.00 0.71 12.36
N SER A 101 14.46 1.63 11.57
CA SER A 101 13.56 1.35 10.46
C SER A 101 13.89 2.26 9.29
N CYS A 102 13.82 1.73 8.07
CA CYS A 102 14.03 2.49 6.84
C CYS A 102 12.79 2.42 5.95
N LEU A 103 12.03 3.51 5.88
CA LEU A 103 10.77 3.58 5.11
C LEU A 103 10.89 4.61 4.01
N LEU A 104 10.74 4.16 2.77
CA LEU A 104 10.75 5.03 1.59
C LEU A 104 9.32 5.28 1.10
N PRO A 105 8.87 6.55 1.04
CA PRO A 105 7.54 6.88 0.54
C PRO A 105 7.53 6.88 -1.00
N VAL A 106 6.85 5.90 -1.60
CA VAL A 106 6.64 5.80 -3.04
C VAL A 106 5.28 6.38 -3.41
N GLN A 107 5.27 7.44 -4.20
CA GLN A 107 4.09 8.05 -4.78
C GLN A 107 3.79 7.40 -6.12
N VAL A 108 2.56 6.93 -6.29
CA VAL A 108 2.00 6.40 -7.53
C VAL A 108 0.86 7.29 -7.95
N VAL A 109 0.79 7.64 -9.22
CA VAL A 109 -0.17 8.62 -9.77
C VAL A 109 -0.88 8.00 -10.96
N THR A 110 -2.20 8.17 -11.03
CA THR A 110 -2.97 8.05 -12.28
C THR A 110 -3.29 9.45 -12.78
N GLU A 111 -3.35 9.67 -14.09
CA GLU A 111 -3.69 10.97 -14.68
C GLU A 111 -5.17 11.07 -15.10
N HIS A 112 -5.82 9.95 -15.40
CA HIS A 112 -7.20 9.91 -15.89
C HIS A 112 -8.07 8.91 -15.11
N PRO A 113 -8.74 9.30 -14.02
CA PRO A 113 -8.68 10.60 -13.33
C PRO A 113 -7.36 10.81 -12.58
N LEU A 114 -7.07 12.05 -12.20
CA LEU A 114 -5.89 12.39 -11.42
C LEU A 114 -6.04 11.92 -9.98
N GLU A 115 -5.29 10.88 -9.59
CA GLU A 115 -5.27 10.34 -8.23
C GLU A 115 -3.82 10.11 -7.79
N LEU A 116 -3.48 10.51 -6.57
CA LEU A 116 -2.18 10.27 -5.96
C LEU A 116 -2.32 9.28 -4.81
N MET A 117 -1.61 8.17 -4.91
CA MET A 117 -1.57 7.11 -3.92
C MET A 117 -0.18 7.06 -3.33
N ARG A 118 -0.11 7.05 -2.00
CA ARG A 118 1.15 6.88 -1.28
C ARG A 118 1.30 5.41 -0.92
N VAL A 119 2.44 4.84 -1.21
CA VAL A 119 2.86 3.48 -0.90
C VAL A 119 4.11 3.59 -0.04
N GLU A 120 4.20 2.84 1.04
CA GLU A 120 5.43 2.78 1.84
C GLU A 120 6.21 1.52 1.48
N VAL A 121 7.51 1.65 1.21
CA VAL A 121 8.40 0.51 1.03
C VAL A 121 9.40 0.48 2.18
N GLU A 122 9.33 -0.57 2.99
CA GLU A 122 10.29 -0.84 4.04
C GLU A 122 11.52 -1.53 3.48
N ILE A 123 12.70 -0.93 3.71
CA ILE A 123 13.98 -1.52 3.33
C ILE A 123 14.46 -2.36 4.51
N LEU A 124 14.53 -3.66 4.30
CA LEU A 124 14.99 -4.61 5.29
C LEU A 124 16.52 -4.70 5.25
N ASP A 125 17.10 -4.59 6.43
CA ASP A 125 18.54 -4.70 6.66
C ASP A 125 19.05 -6.09 6.28
N LEU A 126 20.10 -6.13 5.47
CA LEU A 126 20.93 -7.28 5.23
C LEU A 126 22.23 -7.05 5.98
N ASN A 127 22.66 -8.01 6.82
CA ASN A 127 23.91 -7.87 7.57
C ASN A 127 25.15 -8.07 6.68
N ASP A 128 25.40 -7.13 5.77
CA ASP A 128 26.51 -7.09 4.81
C ASP A 128 27.70 -6.24 5.30
N ASN A 129 27.48 -5.45 6.35
CA ASN A 129 28.49 -4.62 7.00
C ASN A 129 29.24 -5.39 8.11
N SER A 130 30.58 -5.42 8.03
CA SER A 130 31.42 -6.04 9.06
C SER A 130 31.78 -5.06 10.18
N PRO A 131 31.89 -5.51 11.45
CA PRO A 131 32.27 -4.64 12.55
C PRO A 131 33.69 -4.10 12.38
N SER A 132 33.91 -2.83 12.75
CA SER A 132 35.24 -2.20 12.83
C SER A 132 35.54 -1.79 14.27
N PHE A 133 36.78 -2.00 14.72
CA PHE A 133 37.26 -1.65 16.06
C PHE A 133 38.42 -0.66 15.93
N ALA A 134 38.41 0.38 16.77
CA ALA A 134 39.43 1.43 16.81
C ALA A 134 40.50 1.15 17.88
#